data_AF-A0A549T298-F1
#
_entry.id   AF-A0A549T298-F1
#
_cell.length_a   1.000
_cell.length_b   1.000
_cell.length_c   1.000
_cell.angle_alpha   90.00
_cell.angle_beta   90.00
_cell.angle_gamma   90.00
#
_symmetry.space_group_name_H-M   'P 1'
#
loop_
_entity.id
_entity.type
_entity.pdbx_description
1 polymer ?
#
loop_
_entity_poly.entity_id
_entity_poly.type
_entity_poly.pdbx_seq_one_letter_code
_entity_poly.pdbx_strand_id
1 'polypeptide(L)'
;MVRRPVIFAAFVGQLLTAAAPPAASAQEAANIRSAYAGKTRMTYSSGHGTQVEYVAPDGRSFLWYPGNRTVLPGRWKLDIDADDPDDISLCQLYPSSSYNPVTHTYGGSWECEDARRSLSRTKETLNGDPFGLARRREPPFVLSREQTSFAELLRRAGK
;
A
#
# COMPACT_ATOMS: atom_id res chain seq x y z
N MET A 1 -71.94 24.50 -4.76
CA MET A 1 -70.60 24.62 -4.13
C MET A 1 -70.08 23.21 -3.89
N VAL A 2 -69.22 22.69 -4.77
CA VAL A 2 -68.74 21.29 -4.73
C VAL A 2 -67.31 21.29 -4.21
N ARG A 3 -67.07 20.69 -3.03
CA ARG A 3 -65.72 20.52 -2.46
C ARG A 3 -65.06 19.30 -3.09
N ARG A 4 -63.95 19.51 -3.80
CA ARG A 4 -63.06 18.44 -4.28
C ARG A 4 -62.13 17.99 -3.14
N PRO A 5 -61.89 16.69 -2.94
CA PRO A 5 -60.90 16.24 -1.97
C PRO A 5 -59.49 16.37 -2.56
N VAL A 6 -58.56 16.85 -1.73
CA VAL A 6 -57.12 16.88 -2.03
C VAL A 6 -56.55 15.52 -1.63
N ILE A 7 -56.00 14.78 -2.60
CA ILE A 7 -55.29 13.52 -2.36
C ILE A 7 -53.84 13.87 -2.03
N PHE A 8 -53.41 13.63 -0.79
CA PHE A 8 -52.00 13.63 -0.41
C PHE A 8 -51.37 12.30 -0.86
N ALA A 9 -50.52 12.33 -1.88
CA ALA A 9 -49.68 11.20 -2.23
C ALA A 9 -48.51 11.12 -1.23
N ALA A 10 -48.52 10.11 -0.37
CA ALA A 10 -47.41 9.80 0.51
C ALA A 10 -46.27 9.18 -0.32
N PHE A 11 -45.18 9.92 -0.50
CA PHE A 11 -43.91 9.36 -0.99
C PHE A 11 -43.30 8.50 0.13
N VAL A 12 -43.45 7.19 0.03
CA VAL A 12 -42.68 6.23 0.84
C VAL A 12 -41.27 6.20 0.26
N GLY A 13 -40.36 6.94 0.87
CA GLY A 13 -38.93 6.85 0.57
C GLY A 13 -38.41 5.48 1.00
N GLN A 14 -38.06 4.62 0.05
CA GLN A 14 -37.33 3.39 0.34
C GLN A 14 -35.91 3.77 0.76
N LEU A 15 -35.59 3.56 2.04
CA LEU A 15 -34.23 3.57 2.53
C LEU A 15 -33.48 2.40 1.89
N LEU A 16 -32.55 2.70 0.98
CA LEU A 16 -31.57 1.74 0.50
C LEU A 16 -30.61 1.42 1.65
N THR A 17 -30.84 0.31 2.35
CA THR A 17 -29.81 -0.29 3.21
C THR A 17 -28.70 -0.84 2.33
N ALA A 18 -27.52 -0.20 2.36
CA ALA A 18 -26.31 -0.81 1.82
C ALA A 18 -26.07 -2.13 2.56
N ALA A 19 -26.00 -3.24 1.81
CA ALA A 19 -25.63 -4.52 2.37
C ALA A 19 -24.18 -4.45 2.85
N ALA A 20 -23.90 -4.95 4.06
CA ALA A 20 -22.53 -5.11 4.51
C ALA A 20 -21.76 -6.04 3.56
N PRO A 21 -20.48 -5.79 3.28
CA PRO A 21 -19.69 -6.67 2.42
C PRO A 21 -19.69 -8.10 2.99
N PRO A 22 -19.69 -9.12 2.13
CA PRO A 22 -19.72 -10.52 2.57
C PRO A 22 -18.49 -10.83 3.44
N ALA A 23 -18.67 -11.61 4.51
CA ALA A 23 -17.61 -11.91 5.48
C ALA A 23 -16.31 -12.47 4.86
N ALA A 24 -16.38 -13.13 3.71
CA ALA A 24 -15.22 -13.62 2.96
C ALA A 24 -14.31 -12.48 2.47
N SER A 25 -14.86 -11.41 1.92
CA SER A 25 -14.11 -10.24 1.44
C SER A 25 -13.41 -9.49 2.59
N ALA A 26 -14.09 -9.33 3.73
CA ALA A 26 -13.51 -8.72 4.92
C ALA A 26 -12.36 -9.56 5.50
N GLN A 27 -12.52 -10.88 5.54
CA GLN A 27 -11.45 -11.79 5.94
C GLN A 27 -10.27 -11.71 4.99
N GLU A 28 -10.53 -11.60 3.69
CA GLU A 28 -9.47 -11.51 2.70
C GLU A 28 -8.70 -10.19 2.77
N ALA A 29 -9.39 -9.07 2.94
CA ALA A 29 -8.75 -7.79 3.22
C ALA A 29 -7.87 -7.85 4.48
N ALA A 30 -8.33 -8.54 5.54
CA ALA A 30 -7.52 -8.77 6.73
C ALA A 30 -6.28 -9.66 6.48
N ASN A 31 -6.41 -10.70 5.64
CA ASN A 31 -5.30 -11.57 5.24
C ASN A 31 -4.25 -10.77 4.45
N ILE A 32 -4.67 -10.03 3.43
CA ILE A 32 -3.81 -9.16 2.63
C ILE A 32 -3.16 -8.12 3.54
N ARG A 33 -3.92 -7.45 4.41
CA ARG A 33 -3.35 -6.49 5.36
C ARG A 33 -2.26 -7.12 6.22
N SER A 34 -2.44 -8.35 6.69
CA SER A 34 -1.45 -9.07 7.51
C SER A 34 -0.19 -9.48 6.72
N ALA A 35 -0.29 -9.63 5.39
CA ALA A 35 0.84 -9.87 4.50
C ALA A 35 1.70 -8.61 4.26
N TYR A 36 1.15 -7.41 4.49
CA TYR A 36 1.86 -6.14 4.35
C TYR A 36 2.28 -5.53 5.69
N ALA A 37 1.33 -5.39 6.62
CA ALA A 37 1.50 -4.64 7.85
C ALA A 37 2.59 -5.26 8.73
N GLY A 38 3.53 -4.42 9.16
CA GLY A 38 4.64 -4.82 10.00
C GLY A 38 5.63 -5.75 9.29
N LYS A 39 5.74 -5.68 7.97
CA LYS A 39 6.69 -6.48 7.19
C LYS A 39 7.70 -5.58 6.49
N THR A 40 8.92 -6.11 6.32
CA THR A 40 9.89 -5.59 5.36
C THR A 40 9.87 -6.47 4.13
N ARG A 41 9.65 -5.88 2.96
CA ARG A 41 9.48 -6.58 1.69
C ARG A 41 10.55 -6.17 0.70
N MET A 42 11.05 -7.13 -0.06
CA MET A 42 11.94 -6.90 -1.19
C MET A 42 11.19 -7.08 -2.50
N THR A 43 11.32 -6.13 -3.41
CA THR A 43 10.86 -6.26 -4.80
C THR A 43 12.00 -6.00 -5.77
N TYR A 44 11.84 -6.45 -7.01
CA TYR A 44 12.78 -6.18 -8.08
C TYR A 44 12.04 -5.89 -9.39
N SER A 45 12.51 -4.89 -10.13
CA SER A 45 12.15 -4.68 -11.53
C SER A 45 13.37 -4.20 -12.32
N SER A 46 13.41 -4.44 -13.63
CA SER A 46 14.52 -3.96 -14.48
C SER A 46 14.69 -2.44 -14.45
N GLY A 47 13.58 -1.69 -14.37
CA GLY A 47 13.59 -0.23 -14.28
C GLY A 47 14.13 0.29 -12.95
N HIS A 48 13.61 -0.21 -11.83
CA HIS A 48 13.93 0.31 -10.50
C HIS A 48 15.13 -0.38 -9.83
N GLY A 49 15.48 -1.60 -10.23
CA GLY A 49 16.40 -2.47 -9.51
C GLY A 49 15.75 -3.10 -8.26
N THR A 50 16.58 -3.55 -7.32
CA THR A 50 16.13 -4.03 -6.01
C THR A 50 15.58 -2.88 -5.17
N GLN A 51 14.41 -3.06 -4.58
CA GLN A 51 13.81 -2.13 -3.63
C GLN A 51 13.48 -2.86 -2.33
N VAL A 52 13.73 -2.21 -1.19
CA VAL A 52 13.36 -2.74 0.12
C VAL A 52 12.46 -1.73 0.81
N GLU A 53 11.28 -2.16 1.24
CA GLU A 53 10.34 -1.28 1.92
C GLU A 53 9.86 -1.90 3.23
N TYR A 54 9.98 -1.16 4.32
CA TYR A 54 9.28 -1.49 5.56
C TYR A 54 7.90 -0.84 5.57
N VAL A 55 6.87 -1.66 5.72
CA VAL A 55 5.46 -1.26 5.73
C VAL A 55 4.97 -1.32 7.16
N ALA A 56 4.89 -0.17 7.84
CA ALA A 56 4.53 -0.10 9.25
C ALA A 56 3.01 -0.32 9.45
N PRO A 57 2.56 -0.95 10.57
CA PRO A 57 1.14 -1.22 10.79
C PRO A 57 0.23 0.00 10.89
N ASP A 58 0.81 1.19 11.10
CA ASP A 58 0.13 2.48 11.29
C ASP A 58 -0.07 3.27 9.99
N GLY A 59 0.15 2.63 8.83
CA GLY A 59 -0.03 3.27 7.52
C GLY A 59 1.15 4.12 7.08
N ARG A 60 2.31 4.07 7.77
CA ARG A 60 3.57 4.62 7.27
C ARG A 60 4.34 3.56 6.49
N SER A 61 5.14 3.98 5.52
CA SER A 61 6.12 3.13 4.85
C SER A 61 7.48 3.80 4.74
N PHE A 62 8.53 3.01 4.55
CA PHE A 62 9.91 3.48 4.54
C PHE A 62 10.67 2.75 3.43
N LEU A 63 10.88 3.44 2.32
CA LEU A 63 11.48 2.89 1.12
C LEU A 63 12.99 3.12 1.09
N TRP A 64 13.72 2.02 0.98
CA TRP A 64 15.14 1.97 0.67
C TRP A 64 15.31 1.59 -0.81
N TYR A 65 15.74 2.58 -1.59
CA TYR A 65 15.75 2.55 -3.05
C TYR A 65 17.17 2.80 -3.59
N PRO A 66 17.56 2.19 -4.73
CA PRO A 66 18.87 2.42 -5.33
C PRO A 66 19.11 3.90 -5.69
N GLY A 67 20.24 4.45 -5.26
CA GLY A 67 20.59 5.85 -5.52
C GLY A 67 20.00 6.86 -4.54
N ASN A 68 19.03 6.49 -3.71
CA ASN A 68 18.54 7.37 -2.65
C ASN A 68 19.61 7.51 -1.56
N ARG A 69 19.86 8.76 -1.17
CA ARG A 69 20.73 9.10 -0.02
C ARG A 69 19.99 9.09 1.32
N THR A 70 18.66 8.96 1.27
CA THR A 70 17.78 8.91 2.44
C THR A 70 16.81 7.77 2.29
N VAL A 71 16.42 7.14 3.40
CA VAL A 71 15.23 6.30 3.43
C VAL A 71 14.04 7.21 3.13
N LEU A 72 13.28 6.91 2.07
CA LEU A 72 12.16 7.73 1.63
C LEU A 72 10.93 7.39 2.49
N PRO A 73 10.44 8.30 3.35
CA PRO A 73 9.20 8.07 4.06
C PRO A 73 8.03 8.13 3.09
N GLY A 74 7.05 7.26 3.30
CA GLY A 74 5.80 7.21 2.55
C GLY A 74 4.64 6.85 3.46
N ARG A 75 3.47 6.70 2.84
CA ARG A 75 2.25 6.19 3.45
C ARG A 75 1.73 5.04 2.61
N TRP A 76 0.98 4.16 3.24
CA TRP A 76 0.26 3.10 2.55
C TRP A 76 -1.13 2.91 3.12
N LYS A 77 -2.03 2.39 2.29
CA LYS A 77 -3.34 1.87 2.68
C LYS A 77 -3.71 0.70 1.77
N LEU A 78 -4.68 -0.09 2.21
CA LEU A 78 -5.48 -0.88 1.28
C LEU A 78 -6.71 -0.07 0.93
N ASP A 79 -7.01 0.04 -0.35
CA ASP A 79 -8.28 0.55 -0.87
C ASP A 79 -9.11 -0.66 -1.28
N ILE A 80 -10.29 -0.79 -0.70
CA ILE A 80 -11.24 -1.86 -1.00
C ILE A 80 -12.34 -1.22 -1.83
N ASP A 81 -12.60 -1.75 -3.02
CA ASP A 81 -13.69 -1.24 -3.85
C ASP A 81 -15.04 -1.51 -3.16
N ALA A 82 -15.91 -0.50 -3.16
CA ALA A 82 -17.20 -0.57 -2.47
C ALA A 82 -18.22 -1.44 -3.23
N ASP A 83 -18.09 -1.50 -4.56
CA ASP A 83 -18.94 -2.25 -5.46
C ASP A 83 -18.40 -3.68 -5.69
N ASP A 84 -17.07 -3.86 -5.60
CA ASP A 84 -16.40 -5.16 -5.61
C ASP A 84 -15.42 -5.33 -4.42
N PRO A 85 -15.89 -5.82 -3.27
CA PRO A 85 -15.05 -6.01 -2.08
C PRO A 85 -13.87 -6.99 -2.25
N ASP A 86 -13.82 -7.75 -3.34
CA ASP A 86 -12.68 -8.62 -3.68
C ASP A 86 -11.60 -7.89 -4.49
N ASP A 87 -11.91 -6.71 -5.06
CA ASP A 87 -10.95 -5.79 -5.66
C ASP A 87 -10.28 -4.95 -4.56
N ILE A 88 -9.05 -5.34 -4.23
CA ILE A 88 -8.28 -4.76 -3.13
C ILE A 88 -6.98 -4.21 -3.72
N SER A 89 -6.87 -2.89 -3.72
CA SER A 89 -5.68 -2.17 -4.16
C SER A 89 -4.75 -1.87 -3.00
N LEU A 90 -3.45 -2.11 -3.18
CA LEU A 90 -2.40 -1.50 -2.37
C LEU A 90 -2.15 -0.10 -2.91
N CYS A 91 -2.36 0.92 -2.10
CA CYS A 91 -2.04 2.30 -2.45
C CYS A 91 -0.87 2.82 -1.65
N GLN A 92 0.06 3.49 -2.32
CA GLN A 92 1.23 4.12 -1.73
C GLN A 92 1.22 5.62 -2.01
N LEU A 93 1.75 6.40 -1.08
CA LEU A 93 1.90 7.85 -1.22
C LEU A 93 3.28 8.25 -0.74
N TYR A 94 4.08 8.76 -1.68
CA TYR A 94 5.36 9.40 -1.39
C TYR A 94 5.24 10.93 -1.45
N PRO A 95 6.13 11.69 -0.79
CA PRO A 95 6.08 13.15 -0.79
C PRO A 95 6.13 13.76 -2.19
N SER A 96 5.47 14.90 -2.38
CA SER A 96 5.47 15.65 -3.66
C SER A 96 6.85 16.13 -4.09
N SER A 97 7.80 16.23 -3.15
CA SER A 97 9.19 16.56 -3.44
C SER A 97 10.03 15.36 -3.91
N SER A 98 9.47 14.15 -3.93
CA SER A 98 10.14 12.95 -4.45
C SER A 98 9.89 12.82 -5.96
N TYR A 99 10.91 12.38 -6.70
CA TYR A 99 10.84 12.16 -8.14
C TYR A 99 11.22 10.71 -8.45
N ASN A 100 10.38 10.02 -9.21
CA ASN A 100 10.67 8.68 -9.69
C ASN A 100 11.36 8.76 -11.06
N PRO A 101 12.66 8.39 -11.17
CA PRO A 101 13.40 8.49 -12.42
C PRO A 101 13.02 7.44 -13.46
N VAL A 102 12.20 6.44 -13.12
CA VAL A 102 11.73 5.41 -14.06
C VAL A 102 10.43 5.83 -14.72
N THR A 103 9.50 6.41 -13.97
CA THR A 103 8.19 6.86 -14.47
C THR A 103 8.17 8.32 -14.91
N HIS A 104 9.21 9.08 -14.53
CA HIS A 104 9.33 10.52 -14.76
C HIS A 104 8.22 11.35 -14.10
N THR A 105 7.72 10.86 -12.95
CA THR A 105 6.64 11.50 -12.19
C THR A 105 7.13 11.93 -10.81
N TYR A 106 6.55 13.02 -10.31
CA TYR A 106 6.69 13.40 -8.91
C TYR A 106 5.65 12.68 -8.06
N GLY A 107 5.98 12.47 -6.78
CA GLY A 107 5.01 11.98 -5.80
C GLY A 107 3.92 12.99 -5.46
N GLY A 108 3.25 12.80 -4.33
CA GLY A 108 2.21 13.69 -3.83
C GLY A 108 0.78 13.26 -4.20
N SER A 109 0.62 12.14 -4.88
CA SER A 109 -0.66 11.48 -5.13
C SER A 109 -0.60 10.02 -4.71
N TRP A 110 -1.75 9.43 -4.40
CA TRP A 110 -1.85 8.00 -4.14
C TRP A 110 -1.67 7.24 -5.45
N GLU A 111 -0.70 6.34 -5.49
CA GLU A 111 -0.47 5.41 -6.58
C GLU A 111 -0.92 4.02 -6.12
N CYS A 112 -1.87 3.45 -6.83
CA CYS A 112 -2.52 2.19 -6.44
C CYS A 112 -2.24 1.10 -7.46
N GLU A 113 -2.09 -0.13 -6.96
CA GLU A 113 -2.02 -1.34 -7.77
C GLU A 113 -2.75 -2.49 -7.09
N ASP A 114 -3.17 -3.50 -7.84
CA ASP A 114 -3.74 -4.72 -7.28
C ASP A 114 -2.81 -5.34 -6.22
N ALA A 115 -3.34 -5.51 -5.01
CA ALA A 115 -2.57 -5.96 -3.86
C ALA A 115 -2.06 -7.40 -4.06
N ARG A 116 -2.82 -8.28 -4.73
CA ARG A 116 -2.41 -9.67 -4.95
C ARG A 116 -1.23 -9.76 -5.91
N ARG A 117 -1.26 -8.99 -7.01
CA ARG A 117 -0.18 -8.87 -7.98
C ARG A 117 1.06 -8.20 -7.37
N SER A 118 0.86 -7.23 -6.47
CA SER A 118 1.95 -6.65 -5.70
C SER A 118 2.61 -7.67 -4.78
N LEU A 119 1.82 -8.49 -4.05
CA LEU A 119 2.34 -9.58 -3.24
C LEU A 119 3.10 -10.61 -4.08
N SER A 120 2.58 -11.04 -5.23
CA SER A 120 3.22 -12.05 -6.08
C SER A 120 4.57 -11.60 -6.68
N ARG A 121 4.80 -10.28 -6.79
CA ARG A 121 6.10 -9.72 -7.21
C ARG A 121 7.11 -9.57 -6.07
N THR A 122 6.70 -9.81 -4.82
CA THR A 122 7.59 -9.81 -3.65
C THR A 122 8.59 -10.94 -3.78
N LYS A 123 9.88 -10.63 -3.65
CA LYS A 123 10.96 -11.61 -3.72
C LYS A 123 11.22 -12.26 -2.37
N GLU A 124 11.27 -11.44 -1.33
CA GLU A 124 11.46 -11.89 0.04
C GLU A 124 10.67 -11.01 1.01
N THR A 125 10.29 -11.58 2.15
CA THR A 125 9.59 -10.90 3.23
C THR A 125 10.23 -11.24 4.56
N LEU A 126 10.42 -10.23 5.41
CA LEU A 126 10.79 -10.38 6.81
C LEU A 126 9.73 -9.76 7.71
N ASN A 127 9.58 -10.32 8.91
CA ASN A 127 8.77 -9.71 9.97
C ASN A 127 9.51 -8.51 10.57
N GLY A 128 8.76 -7.44 10.84
CA GLY A 128 9.27 -6.23 11.46
C GLY A 128 10.16 -5.39 10.55
N ASP A 129 11.01 -4.60 11.19
CA ASP A 129 11.94 -3.65 10.56
C ASP A 129 13.40 -3.99 10.94
N PRO A 130 13.96 -5.10 10.40
CA PRO A 130 15.27 -5.59 10.79
C PRO A 130 16.41 -4.64 10.36
N PHE A 131 16.18 -3.85 9.30
CA PHE A 131 17.09 -2.80 8.87
C PHE A 131 16.89 -1.49 9.64
N GLY A 132 15.86 -1.37 10.49
CA GLY A 132 15.58 -0.14 11.24
C GLY A 132 15.29 1.06 10.36
N LEU A 133 14.66 0.87 9.20
CA LEU A 133 14.31 1.90 8.21
C LEU A 133 13.40 2.97 8.83
N ALA A 134 12.48 2.59 9.72
CA ALA A 134 11.55 3.53 10.36
C ALA A 134 12.22 4.51 11.34
N ARG A 135 13.44 4.22 11.78
CA ARG A 135 14.17 4.98 12.82
C ARG A 135 15.44 5.65 12.30
N ARG A 136 15.69 5.63 10.99
CA ARG A 136 16.88 6.22 10.39
C ARG A 136 16.52 7.15 9.25
N ARG A 137 17.35 8.18 9.07
CA ARG A 137 17.25 9.09 7.93
C ARG A 137 17.98 8.55 6.71
N GLU A 138 19.18 8.02 6.91
CA GLU A 138 20.03 7.48 5.85
C GLU A 138 19.86 5.97 5.72
N PRO A 139 19.97 5.40 4.52
CA PRO A 139 19.90 3.96 4.36
C PRO A 139 21.07 3.24 5.07
N PRO A 140 20.95 1.94 5.42
CA PRO A 140 22.07 1.19 5.99
C PRO A 140 23.36 1.27 5.17
N PHE A 141 23.21 1.33 3.84
CA PHE A 141 24.25 1.61 2.85
C PHE A 141 23.57 1.95 1.52
N VAL A 142 24.33 2.40 0.52
CA VAL A 142 23.82 2.60 -0.84
C VAL A 142 23.41 1.26 -1.45
N LEU A 143 22.11 1.11 -1.73
CA LEU A 143 21.56 -0.10 -2.34
C LEU A 143 21.98 -0.20 -3.80
N SER A 144 22.48 -1.37 -4.19
CA SER A 144 22.75 -1.67 -5.59
C SER A 144 21.44 -1.89 -6.35
N ARG A 145 21.45 -1.62 -7.66
CA ARG A 145 20.33 -1.99 -8.54
C ARG A 145 20.22 -3.50 -8.77
N GLU A 146 21.33 -4.23 -8.60
CA GLU A 146 21.41 -5.67 -8.82
C GLU A 146 20.46 -6.47 -7.91
N GLN A 147 20.05 -7.65 -8.39
CA GLN A 147 19.32 -8.61 -7.57
C GLN A 147 20.16 -9.07 -6.38
N THR A 148 19.52 -9.28 -5.23
CA THR A 148 20.15 -9.66 -3.95
C THR A 148 19.13 -10.40 -3.09
N SER A 149 19.55 -10.86 -1.91
CA SER A 149 18.68 -11.44 -0.88
C SER A 149 18.70 -10.64 0.42
N PHE A 150 17.74 -10.85 1.32
CA PHE A 150 17.82 -10.23 2.63
C PHE A 150 18.98 -10.76 3.46
N ALA A 151 19.36 -12.03 3.31
CA ALA A 151 20.52 -12.58 3.99
C ALA A 151 21.79 -11.77 3.68
N GLU A 152 22.01 -11.44 2.41
CA GLU A 152 23.16 -10.62 1.99
C GLU A 152 23.04 -9.18 2.48
N LEU A 153 21.85 -8.58 2.41
CA LEU A 153 21.64 -7.20 2.89
C LEU A 153 21.82 -7.09 4.40
N LEU A 154 21.37 -8.08 5.18
CA LEU A 154 21.53 -8.13 6.63
C LEU A 154 23.01 -8.26 7.00
N ARG A 155 23.72 -9.21 6.37
CA ARG A 155 25.17 -9.37 6.53
C ARG A 155 25.92 -8.07 6.27
N ARG A 156 25.60 -7.39 5.16
CA ARG A 156 26.22 -6.10 4.81
C ARG A 156 25.83 -4.96 5.77
N ALA A 157 24.64 -5.03 6.36
CA ALA A 157 24.19 -4.09 7.40
C ALA A 157 24.75 -4.41 8.80
N GLY A 158 25.57 -5.46 8.95
CA GLY A 158 26.13 -5.89 10.24
C GLY A 158 25.09 -6.47 11.18
N LYS A 159 24.14 -7.24 10.64
CA LYS A 159 23.04 -7.89 11.37
C LYS A 159 23.14 -9.40 11.30
#